data_AF-A0A169RYL3-F1
#
_entry.id   AF-A0A169RYL3-F1
#
_cell.length_a   1.000
_cell.length_b   1.000
_cell.length_c   1.000
_cell.angle_alpha   90.00
_cell.angle_beta   90.00
_cell.angle_gamma   90.00
#
_symmetry.space_group_name_H-M   'P 1'
#
loop_
_entity.id
_entity.type
_entity.pdbx_description
1 polymer ?
#
loop_
_entity_poly.entity_id
_entity_poly.type
_entity_poly.pdbx_seq_one_letter_code
_entity_poly.pdbx_strand_id
1 'polypeptide(L)'
;MTNTVQRKTKQKKSSSNKEGMQKKVDRIVSRFRLGQHYTIERVALISGAAVVSGSLLFGSTIVYAVQAGNIDFSQTATYNVEFRSSRTNQVSELAGFWKNVEGTRAFAVIKFAVPANMSTNAEDYFAYVTGVKDLGTSPKAADVSQATVGSIYSFGDGRIGLMLEAPEGFDMQVLNITMRAKKELVEVDSTNLTSENMKAQGYDDSFIDHDQWRIMLNPAAETLATLPALNDEQIDLRALYWQTSMTDTEVGHRQALDTSLSRMNALLGRIENYKEALGVTSATIMGERVSLIEPIPHESIRGDRIEGLASVDVTKQLAEDPTGKSVPGWEDKTFMAASLDNLMSEGYQYNSYRLVTDHIFGGGYDFDWRNRTTLDGYLDSVIPGGQDAMDWITDHAYQTKETWNATQMEWVLSNGDRLEDHVLSEGAKPLIDLKNNLAQAYQDYFNEKQRYQRQLLQQLLISETQLDQAVENTQVAQGSDAVEFRF
;
A
#
# COMPACT_ATOMS: atom_id res chain seq x y z
N MET A 1 -2.97 -63.49 -68.53
CA MET A 1 -3.04 -64.34 -67.31
C MET A 1 -2.36 -63.57 -66.20
N THR A 2 -3.13 -62.93 -65.33
CA THR A 2 -2.56 -62.09 -64.27
C THR A 2 -3.50 -62.09 -63.06
N ASN A 3 -2.85 -62.26 -61.91
CA ASN A 3 -3.37 -62.72 -60.63
C ASN A 3 -4.19 -61.69 -59.83
N THR A 4 -5.18 -62.21 -59.12
CA THR A 4 -5.71 -61.68 -57.85
C THR A 4 -4.65 -61.78 -56.76
N VAL A 5 -4.47 -60.76 -55.89
CA VAL A 5 -4.09 -60.91 -54.45
C VAL A 5 -4.01 -59.55 -53.70
N GLN A 6 -4.76 -59.51 -52.59
CA GLN A 6 -4.55 -58.84 -51.29
C GLN A 6 -4.59 -57.29 -51.11
N ARG A 7 -5.77 -56.81 -50.71
CA ARG A 7 -5.94 -55.72 -49.70
C ARG A 7 -5.89 -56.34 -48.30
N LYS A 8 -4.77 -56.24 -47.56
CA LYS A 8 -4.74 -56.50 -46.11
C LYS A 8 -3.46 -56.00 -45.40
N THR A 9 -3.06 -54.73 -45.53
CA THR A 9 -1.85 -54.24 -44.80
C THR A 9 -1.76 -52.73 -44.61
N LYS A 10 -2.83 -52.04 -44.14
CA LYS A 10 -2.70 -50.62 -43.73
C LYS A 10 -3.37 -50.21 -42.41
N GLN A 11 -3.88 -51.15 -41.62
CA GLN A 11 -4.55 -50.85 -40.34
C GLN A 11 -3.78 -51.28 -39.08
N LYS A 12 -2.59 -51.91 -39.20
CA LYS A 12 -1.82 -52.44 -38.05
C LYS A 12 -0.62 -51.58 -37.58
N LYS A 13 -0.19 -50.58 -38.37
CA LYS A 13 0.97 -49.71 -38.03
C LYS A 13 0.60 -48.41 -37.29
N SER A 14 -0.67 -48.00 -37.30
CA SER A 14 -1.14 -46.80 -36.58
C SER A 14 -1.51 -47.08 -35.12
N SER A 15 -2.00 -48.28 -34.79
CA SER A 15 -2.34 -48.66 -33.41
C SER A 15 -1.11 -48.98 -32.55
N SER A 16 -0.10 -49.64 -33.12
CA SER A 16 1.12 -50.04 -32.38
C SER A 16 1.97 -48.84 -31.93
N ASN A 17 2.01 -47.76 -32.71
CA ASN A 17 2.78 -46.56 -32.35
C ASN A 17 2.06 -45.70 -31.29
N LYS A 18 0.71 -45.72 -31.28
CA LYS A 18 -0.10 -45.08 -30.24
C LYS A 18 0.00 -45.83 -28.91
N GLU A 19 -0.04 -47.16 -28.92
CA GLU A 19 0.14 -47.99 -27.71
C GLU A 19 1.53 -47.83 -27.07
N GLY A 20 2.59 -47.66 -27.88
CA GLY A 20 3.95 -47.42 -27.39
C GLY A 20 4.11 -46.04 -26.74
N MET A 21 3.42 -45.02 -27.26
CA MET A 21 3.47 -43.66 -26.74
C MET A 21 2.59 -43.49 -25.49
N GLN A 22 1.39 -44.10 -25.46
CA GLN A 22 0.56 -44.18 -24.25
C GLN A 22 1.28 -44.92 -23.13
N LYS A 23 1.94 -46.06 -23.39
CA LYS A 23 2.72 -46.77 -22.36
C LYS A 23 3.92 -45.97 -21.82
N LYS A 24 4.47 -45.02 -22.59
CA LYS A 24 5.52 -44.10 -22.10
C LYS A 24 4.92 -42.99 -21.25
N VAL A 25 3.78 -42.42 -21.67
CA VAL A 25 3.03 -41.41 -20.91
C VAL A 25 2.51 -42.01 -19.59
N ASP A 26 1.91 -43.19 -19.61
CA ASP A 26 1.39 -43.88 -18.43
C ASP A 26 2.51 -44.27 -17.45
N ARG A 27 3.72 -44.54 -17.96
CA ARG A 27 4.91 -44.78 -17.13
C ARG A 27 5.43 -43.51 -16.48
N ILE A 28 5.36 -42.36 -17.16
CA ILE A 28 5.70 -41.06 -16.58
C ILE A 28 4.64 -40.66 -15.55
N VAL A 29 3.36 -40.80 -15.89
CA VAL A 29 2.21 -40.51 -15.01
C VAL A 29 2.23 -41.38 -13.75
N SER A 30 2.58 -42.66 -13.85
CA SER A 30 2.70 -43.53 -12.66
C SER A 30 3.97 -43.26 -11.84
N ARG A 31 5.10 -42.89 -12.49
CA ARG A 31 6.36 -42.59 -11.80
C ARG A 31 6.33 -41.25 -11.06
N PHE A 32 5.54 -40.28 -11.54
CA PHE A 32 5.29 -38.98 -10.90
C PHE A 32 3.93 -38.91 -10.17
N ARG A 33 3.25 -40.04 -9.99
CA ARG A 33 1.94 -40.13 -9.31
C ARG A 33 0.88 -39.12 -9.82
N LEU A 34 0.90 -38.81 -11.11
CA LEU A 34 -0.03 -37.88 -11.76
C LEU A 34 -1.37 -38.53 -12.15
N GLY A 35 -1.82 -39.60 -11.47
CA GLY A 35 -3.08 -40.30 -11.72
C GLY A 35 -4.31 -39.62 -11.08
N GLN A 36 -5.53 -40.00 -11.50
CA GLN A 36 -6.80 -39.38 -11.07
C GLN A 36 -7.10 -39.52 -9.56
N HIS A 37 -6.29 -40.31 -8.83
CA HIS A 37 -6.44 -40.60 -7.40
C HIS A 37 -5.39 -39.93 -6.49
N TYR A 38 -4.54 -39.03 -7.01
CA TYR A 38 -3.45 -38.39 -6.25
C TYR A 38 -3.58 -36.86 -6.23
N THR A 39 -4.71 -36.34 -5.76
CA THR A 39 -5.01 -34.90 -5.74
C THR A 39 -4.06 -34.09 -4.86
N ILE A 40 -3.64 -34.61 -3.71
CA ILE A 40 -2.73 -33.90 -2.78
C ILE A 40 -1.29 -33.87 -3.31
N GLU A 41 -0.81 -34.96 -3.91
CA GLU A 41 0.55 -35.02 -4.47
C GLU A 41 0.69 -34.18 -5.75
N ARG A 42 -0.38 -33.99 -6.51
CA ARG A 42 -0.41 -33.04 -7.64
C ARG A 42 -0.29 -31.60 -7.16
N VAL A 43 -0.92 -31.24 -6.05
CA VAL A 43 -0.73 -29.92 -5.44
C VAL A 43 0.72 -29.77 -4.99
N ALA A 44 1.31 -30.75 -4.31
CA ALA A 44 2.72 -30.69 -3.91
C ALA A 44 3.71 -30.64 -5.09
N LEU A 45 3.46 -31.39 -6.17
CA LEU A 45 4.29 -31.36 -7.40
C LEU A 45 4.10 -30.09 -8.22
N ILE A 46 2.88 -29.55 -8.30
CA ILE A 46 2.60 -28.29 -8.99
C ILE A 46 3.12 -27.10 -8.18
N SER A 47 2.96 -27.11 -6.86
CA SER A 47 3.56 -26.13 -5.95
C SER A 47 5.08 -26.23 -5.97
N GLY A 48 5.65 -27.44 -5.95
CA GLY A 48 7.10 -27.65 -6.09
C GLY A 48 7.62 -27.20 -7.46
N ALA A 49 6.91 -27.49 -8.54
CA ALA A 49 7.25 -27.01 -9.88
C ALA A 49 7.07 -25.50 -10.01
N ALA A 50 6.09 -24.89 -9.34
CA ALA A 50 5.88 -23.44 -9.32
C ALA A 50 6.94 -22.72 -8.48
N VAL A 51 7.41 -23.32 -7.38
CA VAL A 51 8.54 -22.81 -6.59
C VAL A 51 9.85 -22.93 -7.39
N VAL A 52 10.11 -24.08 -8.03
CA VAL A 52 11.31 -24.28 -8.87
C VAL A 52 11.29 -23.42 -10.14
N SER A 53 10.11 -23.25 -10.77
CA SER A 53 9.94 -22.38 -11.93
C SER A 53 9.97 -20.90 -11.54
N GLY A 54 9.47 -20.57 -10.35
CA GLY A 54 9.64 -19.26 -9.71
C GLY A 54 11.12 -18.95 -9.53
N SER A 55 11.89 -19.82 -8.86
CA SER A 55 13.33 -19.63 -8.65
C SER A 55 14.15 -19.48 -9.94
N LEU A 56 13.74 -20.13 -11.04
CA LEU A 56 14.38 -19.99 -12.35
C LEU A 56 14.04 -18.67 -13.10
N LEU A 57 12.97 -17.97 -12.71
CA LEU A 57 12.51 -16.75 -13.38
C LEU A 57 13.20 -15.46 -12.90
N PHE A 58 13.89 -15.47 -11.75
CA PHE A 58 14.39 -14.24 -11.12
C PHE A 58 15.86 -13.91 -11.42
N GLY A 59 16.64 -14.87 -11.92
CA GLY A 59 17.93 -14.58 -12.59
C GLY A 59 17.78 -14.32 -14.10
N SER A 60 16.62 -14.64 -14.69
CA SER A 60 16.40 -14.67 -16.15
C SER A 60 15.62 -13.48 -16.71
N THR A 61 15.08 -12.59 -15.88
CA THR A 61 14.36 -11.39 -16.33
C THR A 61 15.24 -10.46 -17.17
N ILE A 62 16.53 -10.39 -16.86
CA ILE A 62 17.53 -9.63 -17.62
C ILE A 62 17.79 -10.30 -18.98
N VAL A 63 17.93 -11.63 -19.03
CA VAL A 63 18.25 -12.37 -20.26
C VAL A 63 17.15 -12.21 -21.32
N TYR A 64 15.87 -12.22 -20.92
CA TYR A 64 14.75 -12.10 -21.85
C TYR A 64 14.54 -10.67 -22.37
N ALA A 65 14.68 -9.65 -21.51
CA ALA A 65 14.54 -8.24 -21.89
C ALA A 65 15.67 -7.78 -22.83
N VAL A 66 16.88 -8.31 -22.61
CA VAL A 66 18.06 -7.97 -23.42
C VAL A 66 18.05 -8.68 -24.78
N GLN A 67 17.59 -9.93 -24.84
CA GLN A 67 17.42 -10.67 -26.10
C GLN A 67 16.37 -10.04 -27.03
N ALA A 68 15.42 -9.26 -26.48
CA ALA A 68 14.40 -8.56 -27.25
C ALA A 68 14.86 -7.23 -27.86
N GLY A 69 16.09 -6.75 -27.57
CA GLY A 69 16.66 -5.54 -28.16
C GLY A 69 16.00 -4.22 -27.74
N ASN A 70 15.24 -4.21 -26.65
CA ASN A 70 14.36 -3.09 -26.24
C ASN A 70 14.85 -2.32 -25.00
N ILE A 71 16.11 -2.47 -24.59
CA ILE A 71 16.60 -1.74 -23.41
C ILE A 71 17.18 -0.40 -23.86
N ASP A 72 16.43 0.65 -23.58
CA ASP A 72 16.94 2.00 -23.58
C ASP A 72 17.59 2.29 -22.22
N PHE A 73 18.93 2.33 -22.22
CA PHE A 73 19.73 2.65 -21.05
C PHE A 73 19.48 4.06 -20.52
N SER A 74 19.02 5.00 -21.36
CA SER A 74 18.64 6.32 -20.86
C SER A 74 17.33 6.28 -20.06
N GLN A 75 16.45 5.32 -20.33
CA GLN A 75 15.11 5.29 -19.76
C GLN A 75 14.90 4.20 -18.69
N THR A 76 15.76 3.19 -18.59
CA THR A 76 15.54 2.07 -17.67
C THR A 76 16.33 2.27 -16.38
N ALA A 77 15.63 2.54 -15.28
CA ALA A 77 16.24 2.75 -13.96
C ALA A 77 16.46 1.45 -13.16
N THR A 78 15.58 0.47 -13.33
CA THR A 78 15.56 -0.78 -12.56
C THR A 78 15.41 -1.98 -13.48
N TYR A 79 16.19 -3.03 -13.23
CA TYR A 79 16.21 -4.24 -14.07
C TYR A 79 15.66 -5.49 -13.38
N ASN A 80 15.54 -5.46 -12.06
CA ASN A 80 14.86 -6.48 -11.27
C ASN A 80 14.19 -5.86 -10.04
N VAL A 81 12.94 -6.27 -9.79
CA VAL A 81 12.10 -5.74 -8.69
C VAL A 81 11.85 -6.75 -7.58
N GLU A 82 11.93 -8.05 -7.89
CA GLU A 82 11.80 -9.13 -6.90
C GLU A 82 13.06 -9.97 -6.89
N PHE A 83 13.48 -10.41 -5.71
CA PHE A 83 14.65 -11.25 -5.54
C PHE A 83 14.55 -12.08 -4.26
N ARG A 84 15.38 -13.11 -4.21
CA ARG A 84 15.49 -14.02 -3.07
C ARG A 84 16.92 -14.08 -2.61
N SER A 85 17.11 -14.14 -1.30
CA SER A 85 18.42 -14.43 -0.72
C SER A 85 18.84 -15.86 -1.08
N SER A 86 20.11 -16.05 -1.39
CA SER A 86 20.62 -17.30 -1.97
C SER A 86 20.53 -18.50 -1.04
N ARG A 87 20.78 -18.30 0.26
CA ARG A 87 20.88 -19.37 1.25
C ARG A 87 19.60 -19.51 2.06
N THR A 88 18.94 -18.42 2.41
CA THR A 88 17.76 -18.46 3.29
C THR A 88 16.43 -18.28 2.56
N ASN A 89 16.47 -18.07 1.23
CA ASN A 89 15.30 -17.95 0.37
C ASN A 89 14.30 -16.86 0.82
N GLN A 90 14.79 -15.80 1.48
CA GLN A 90 13.97 -14.69 1.94
C GLN A 90 13.48 -13.89 0.74
N VAL A 91 12.16 -13.72 0.66
CA VAL A 91 11.50 -12.95 -0.39
C VAL A 91 11.67 -11.47 -0.10
N SER A 92 12.14 -10.76 -1.11
CA SER A 92 12.39 -9.32 -1.02
C SER A 92 11.99 -8.64 -2.32
N GLU A 93 11.63 -7.38 -2.22
CA GLU A 93 11.35 -6.52 -3.36
C GLU A 93 12.12 -5.21 -3.28
N LEU A 94 12.43 -4.63 -4.44
CA LEU A 94 12.83 -3.24 -4.53
C LEU A 94 11.56 -2.39 -4.45
N ALA A 95 11.27 -1.87 -3.25
CA ALA A 95 10.11 -1.02 -2.98
C ALA A 95 10.19 0.31 -3.73
N GLY A 96 11.40 0.80 -4.01
CA GLY A 96 11.59 1.92 -4.91
C GLY A 96 13.04 2.33 -5.07
N PHE A 97 13.27 3.22 -6.04
CA PHE A 97 14.56 3.78 -6.37
C PHE A 97 14.36 5.21 -6.85
N TRP A 98 15.16 6.14 -6.33
CA TRP A 98 15.05 7.57 -6.63
C TRP A 98 16.41 8.23 -6.74
N LYS A 99 16.45 9.44 -7.30
CA LYS A 99 17.64 10.32 -7.32
C LYS A 99 17.36 11.71 -6.77
N ASN A 100 18.39 12.48 -6.45
CA ASN A 100 18.25 13.91 -6.22
C ASN A 100 18.16 14.67 -7.55
N VAL A 101 17.85 15.97 -7.50
CA VAL A 101 17.68 16.81 -8.71
C VAL A 101 18.97 16.90 -9.53
N GLU A 102 20.12 16.93 -8.86
CA GLU A 102 21.43 17.07 -9.49
C GLU A 102 21.97 15.75 -10.07
N GLY A 103 21.35 14.61 -9.74
CA GLY A 103 21.84 13.29 -10.14
C GLY A 103 23.17 12.90 -9.48
N THR A 104 23.49 13.48 -8.32
CA THR A 104 24.67 13.21 -7.51
C THR A 104 24.39 12.22 -6.37
N ARG A 105 23.12 11.99 -6.04
CA ARG A 105 22.69 11.03 -5.02
C ARG A 105 21.54 10.17 -5.54
N ALA A 106 21.57 8.89 -5.17
CA ALA A 106 20.50 7.95 -5.48
C ALA A 106 20.22 7.06 -4.27
N PHE A 107 18.94 6.73 -4.06
CA PHE A 107 18.50 5.96 -2.91
C PHE A 107 17.56 4.84 -3.33
N ALA A 108 17.90 3.61 -2.97
CA ALA A 108 17.09 2.42 -3.21
C ALA A 108 16.56 1.88 -1.89
N VAL A 109 15.27 1.51 -1.86
CA VAL A 109 14.65 0.85 -0.71
C VAL A 109 14.31 -0.59 -1.06
N ILE A 110 14.82 -1.50 -0.26
CA ILE A 110 14.54 -2.93 -0.31
C ILE A 110 13.59 -3.25 0.85
N LYS A 111 12.54 -4.00 0.58
CA LYS A 111 11.58 -4.46 1.59
C LYS A 111 11.55 -5.98 1.64
N PHE A 112 11.66 -6.52 2.84
CA PHE A 112 11.57 -7.95 3.08
C PHE A 112 10.14 -8.35 3.43
N ALA A 113 9.68 -9.47 2.88
CA ALA A 113 8.32 -9.97 3.14
C ALA A 113 8.12 -10.42 4.60
N VAL A 114 9.21 -10.87 5.26
CA VAL A 114 9.20 -11.30 6.66
C VAL A 114 10.29 -10.53 7.43
N PRO A 115 9.98 -9.34 7.98
CA PRO A 115 10.97 -8.51 8.69
C PRO A 115 11.73 -9.23 9.80
N ALA A 116 11.06 -10.11 10.55
CA ALA A 116 11.64 -10.84 11.68
C ALA A 116 12.81 -11.77 11.29
N ASN A 117 12.95 -12.07 10.00
CA ASN A 117 14.01 -12.92 9.47
C ASN A 117 15.26 -12.12 9.07
N MET A 118 15.26 -10.81 9.27
CA MET A 118 16.31 -9.89 8.84
C MET A 118 16.88 -9.12 10.02
N SER A 119 18.14 -8.71 9.94
CA SER A 119 18.77 -7.91 10.99
C SER A 119 18.25 -6.47 10.97
N THR A 120 18.05 -5.91 12.15
CA THR A 120 17.76 -4.49 12.32
C THR A 120 19.03 -3.63 12.40
N ASN A 121 20.22 -4.25 12.43
CA ASN A 121 21.50 -3.53 12.42
C ASN A 121 22.06 -3.41 11.00
N ALA A 122 22.32 -2.18 10.54
CA ALA A 122 22.90 -1.90 9.24
C ALA A 122 24.29 -2.52 9.03
N GLU A 123 25.10 -2.68 10.08
CA GLU A 123 26.44 -3.28 9.99
C GLU A 123 26.41 -4.77 9.65
N ASP A 124 25.28 -5.45 9.87
CA ASP A 124 25.07 -6.84 9.49
C ASP A 124 24.82 -7.01 7.99
N TYR A 125 24.89 -5.92 7.23
CA TYR A 125 24.78 -5.91 5.77
C TYR A 125 26.07 -5.44 5.12
N PHE A 126 26.24 -5.84 3.87
CA PHE A 126 27.33 -5.42 3.01
C PHE A 126 26.86 -5.37 1.56
N ALA A 127 27.34 -4.39 0.80
CA ALA A 127 27.06 -4.26 -0.62
C ALA A 127 28.37 -4.25 -1.41
N TYR A 128 28.47 -5.12 -2.40
CA TYR A 128 29.55 -5.12 -3.38
C TYR A 128 29.02 -4.62 -4.73
N VAL A 129 29.59 -3.54 -5.23
CA VAL A 129 29.09 -2.81 -6.40
C VAL A 129 30.08 -2.88 -7.56
N THR A 130 29.57 -3.28 -8.72
CA THR A 130 30.30 -3.31 -9.99
C THR A 130 29.51 -2.61 -11.08
N GLY A 131 30.20 -2.05 -12.07
CA GLY A 131 29.55 -1.61 -13.30
C GLY A 131 29.16 -2.80 -14.19
N VAL A 132 28.27 -2.56 -15.14
CA VAL A 132 27.91 -3.54 -16.18
C VAL A 132 28.26 -2.96 -17.55
N LYS A 133 29.10 -3.67 -18.31
CA LYS A 133 29.54 -3.23 -19.66
C LYS A 133 28.60 -3.66 -20.78
N ASP A 134 27.85 -4.74 -20.57
CA ASP A 134 26.89 -5.31 -21.51
C ASP A 134 25.81 -6.02 -20.69
N LEU A 135 24.54 -5.72 -20.93
CA LEU A 135 23.41 -6.40 -20.27
C LEU A 135 23.09 -7.75 -20.91
N GLY A 136 23.86 -8.24 -21.89
CA GLY A 136 23.67 -9.50 -22.64
C GLY A 136 23.33 -10.74 -21.80
N THR A 137 23.27 -11.91 -22.42
CA THR A 137 22.88 -13.17 -21.74
C THR A 137 23.71 -13.54 -20.51
N SER A 138 24.85 -12.88 -20.29
CA SER A 138 25.62 -12.92 -19.05
C SER A 138 26.25 -11.55 -18.80
N PRO A 139 25.61 -10.68 -17.99
CA PRO A 139 26.15 -9.37 -17.67
C PRO A 139 27.54 -9.50 -17.08
N LYS A 140 28.54 -8.89 -17.73
CA LYS A 140 29.92 -8.95 -17.25
C LYS A 140 30.17 -7.78 -16.32
N ALA A 141 30.67 -8.10 -15.13
CA ALA A 141 31.20 -7.11 -14.20
C ALA A 141 32.27 -6.27 -14.90
N ALA A 142 32.12 -4.97 -14.77
CA ALA A 142 33.05 -3.96 -15.18
C ALA A 142 33.32 -3.04 -13.99
N ASP A 143 34.27 -2.16 -14.18
CA ASP A 143 34.59 -1.17 -13.18
C ASP A 143 33.52 -0.07 -13.21
N VAL A 144 33.22 0.48 -12.03
CA VAL A 144 32.30 1.61 -11.85
C VAL A 144 32.97 2.83 -12.48
N SER A 145 32.27 3.52 -13.38
CA SER A 145 32.87 4.55 -14.25
C SER A 145 33.31 5.81 -13.49
N GLN A 146 32.75 6.06 -12.31
CA GLN A 146 32.96 7.27 -11.53
C GLN A 146 33.14 6.96 -10.04
N ALA A 147 33.92 7.79 -9.35
CA ALA A 147 34.09 7.69 -7.90
C ALA A 147 32.73 7.80 -7.20
N THR A 148 32.37 6.72 -6.51
CA THR A 148 31.09 6.58 -5.83
C THR A 148 31.33 6.10 -4.42
N VAL A 149 30.61 6.66 -3.45
CA VAL A 149 30.55 6.14 -2.07
C VAL A 149 29.14 5.68 -1.77
N GLY A 150 28.99 4.85 -0.74
CA GLY A 150 27.69 4.31 -0.40
C GLY A 150 27.51 4.10 1.10
N SER A 151 26.24 4.06 1.49
CA SER A 151 25.84 3.74 2.86
C SER A 151 24.59 2.88 2.87
N ILE A 152 24.48 2.03 3.89
CA ILE A 152 23.35 1.14 4.11
C ILE A 152 22.57 1.65 5.31
N TYR A 153 21.26 1.77 5.16
CA TYR A 153 20.31 2.13 6.20
C TYR A 153 19.50 0.89 6.55
N SER A 154 19.36 0.56 7.83
CA SER A 154 18.36 -0.41 8.29
C SER A 154 17.33 0.33 9.11
N PHE A 155 16.08 0.33 8.66
CA PHE A 155 14.97 1.08 9.29
C PHE A 155 14.32 0.32 10.46
N GLY A 156 14.82 -0.88 10.79
CA GLY A 156 14.33 -1.69 11.91
C GLY A 156 12.98 -2.39 11.68
N ASP A 157 12.27 -2.07 10.59
CA ASP A 157 10.93 -2.57 10.26
C ASP A 157 10.92 -3.61 9.12
N GLY A 158 12.11 -4.09 8.72
CA GLY A 158 12.29 -4.97 7.57
C GLY A 158 12.49 -4.25 6.24
N ARG A 159 12.81 -2.95 6.26
CA ARG A 159 13.33 -2.21 5.11
C ARG A 159 14.82 -1.90 5.25
N ILE A 160 15.52 -1.99 4.13
CA ILE A 160 16.92 -1.58 3.98
C ILE A 160 17.01 -0.50 2.91
N GLY A 161 17.66 0.61 3.24
CA GLY A 161 18.04 1.65 2.29
C GLY A 161 19.47 1.46 1.79
N LEU A 162 19.71 1.70 0.50
CA LEU A 162 21.05 1.83 -0.07
C LEU A 162 21.18 3.23 -0.67
N MET A 163 22.01 4.06 -0.04
CA MET A 163 22.40 5.36 -0.58
C MET A 163 23.67 5.20 -1.40
N LEU A 164 23.67 5.82 -2.58
CA LEU A 164 24.83 5.95 -3.46
C LEU A 164 25.06 7.44 -3.69
N GLU A 165 26.31 7.88 -3.61
CA GLU A 165 26.70 9.27 -3.84
C GLU A 165 27.88 9.33 -4.82
N ALA A 166 27.71 10.09 -5.90
CA ALA A 166 28.71 10.37 -6.91
C ALA A 166 28.89 11.90 -6.99
N PRO A 167 29.98 12.47 -6.45
CA PRO A 167 30.16 13.93 -6.34
C PRO A 167 30.06 14.69 -7.67
N GLU A 168 30.47 14.06 -8.76
CA GLU A 168 30.43 14.64 -10.12
C GLU A 168 29.17 14.22 -10.92
N GLY A 169 28.23 13.52 -10.27
CA GLY A 169 27.05 12.93 -10.88
C GLY A 169 27.27 11.47 -11.31
N PHE A 170 26.16 10.74 -11.49
CA PHE A 170 26.21 9.37 -12.01
C PHE A 170 26.38 9.35 -13.53
N ASP A 171 27.39 8.63 -14.01
CA ASP A 171 27.51 8.30 -15.43
C ASP A 171 26.38 7.35 -15.87
N MET A 172 26.06 7.36 -17.17
CA MET A 172 25.13 6.40 -17.78
C MET A 172 25.71 4.98 -17.74
N GLN A 173 25.55 4.32 -16.60
CA GLN A 173 26.02 2.97 -16.33
C GLN A 173 25.03 2.22 -15.44
N VAL A 174 24.79 0.95 -15.77
CA VAL A 174 24.06 0.05 -14.85
C VAL A 174 25.02 -0.48 -13.80
N LEU A 175 24.64 -0.31 -12.54
CA LEU A 175 25.32 -0.84 -11.37
C LEU A 175 24.72 -2.21 -11.03
N ASN A 176 25.58 -3.23 -10.99
CA ASN A 176 25.28 -4.53 -10.44
C ASN A 176 25.73 -4.57 -8.98
N ILE A 177 24.75 -4.55 -8.08
CA ILE A 177 24.93 -4.48 -6.64
C ILE A 177 24.59 -5.85 -6.06
N THR A 178 25.59 -6.48 -5.44
CA THR A 178 25.41 -7.73 -4.67
C THR A 178 25.32 -7.38 -3.20
N MET A 179 24.13 -7.50 -2.66
CA MET A 179 23.86 -7.30 -1.24
C MET A 179 24.05 -8.62 -0.50
N ARG A 180 24.63 -8.55 0.70
CA ARG A 180 24.93 -9.69 1.57
C ARG A 180 24.39 -9.45 2.97
N ALA A 181 23.70 -10.45 3.52
CA ALA A 181 23.47 -10.56 4.95
C ALA A 181 24.65 -11.28 5.61
N LYS A 182 25.27 -10.67 6.63
CA LYS A 182 26.38 -11.24 7.40
C LYS A 182 25.90 -12.19 8.49
N LYS A 183 24.62 -12.11 8.88
CA LYS A 183 23.99 -12.99 9.86
C LYS A 183 22.93 -13.87 9.21
N GLU A 184 22.99 -15.16 9.50
CA GLU A 184 21.95 -16.13 9.16
C GLU A 184 20.95 -16.19 10.32
N LEU A 185 19.81 -15.52 10.16
CA LEU A 185 18.72 -15.53 11.15
C LEU A 185 17.65 -16.58 10.86
N VAL A 186 17.77 -17.26 9.72
CA VAL A 186 16.87 -18.30 9.24
C VAL A 186 17.68 -19.52 8.83
N GLU A 187 17.07 -20.69 8.90
CA GLU A 187 17.66 -21.94 8.42
C GLU A 187 18.01 -21.86 6.93
N VAL A 188 19.17 -22.41 6.58
CA VAL A 188 19.69 -22.43 5.21
C VAL A 188 18.96 -23.50 4.38
N ASP A 189 18.39 -23.10 3.25
CA ASP A 189 17.88 -24.00 2.22
C ASP A 189 19.03 -24.53 1.36
N SER A 190 19.61 -25.64 1.81
CA SER A 190 20.72 -26.31 1.11
C SER A 190 20.31 -27.04 -0.17
N THR A 191 19.02 -27.12 -0.49
CA THR A 191 18.50 -27.95 -1.59
C THR A 191 19.07 -27.56 -2.95
N ASN A 192 19.39 -26.28 -3.14
CA ASN A 192 19.82 -25.74 -4.43
C ASN A 192 21.20 -25.04 -4.43
N LEU A 193 21.96 -25.12 -3.34
CA LEU A 193 23.28 -24.46 -3.19
C LEU A 193 24.40 -25.26 -3.88
N THR A 194 24.40 -25.29 -5.22
CA THR A 194 25.47 -25.89 -6.02
C THR A 194 26.01 -24.91 -7.04
N SER A 195 27.29 -25.05 -7.41
CA SER A 195 27.91 -24.20 -8.44
C SER A 195 27.18 -24.26 -9.78
N GLU A 196 26.61 -25.41 -10.14
CA GLU A 196 25.82 -25.56 -11.37
C GLU A 196 24.53 -24.73 -11.30
N ASN A 197 23.81 -24.81 -10.18
CA ASN A 197 22.58 -24.04 -9.97
C ASN A 197 22.85 -22.53 -9.88
N MET A 198 23.90 -22.11 -9.19
CA MET A 198 24.26 -20.69 -9.08
C MET A 198 24.62 -20.10 -10.45
N LYS A 199 25.45 -20.82 -11.22
CA LYS A 199 25.81 -20.40 -12.59
C LYS A 199 24.60 -20.38 -13.53
N ALA A 200 23.68 -21.34 -13.39
CA ALA A 200 22.43 -21.34 -14.15
C ALA A 200 21.54 -20.11 -13.85
N GLN A 201 21.68 -19.51 -12.67
CA GLN A 201 20.99 -18.28 -12.27
C GLN A 201 21.81 -17.00 -12.53
N GLY A 202 23.01 -17.12 -13.11
CA GLY A 202 23.90 -15.98 -13.37
C GLY A 202 24.68 -15.49 -12.15
N TYR A 203 24.75 -16.29 -11.08
CA TYR A 203 25.52 -16.03 -9.87
C TYR A 203 26.89 -16.73 -9.89
N ASP A 204 27.82 -16.22 -9.08
CA ASP A 204 29.09 -16.88 -8.81
C ASP A 204 29.01 -17.76 -7.55
N ASP A 205 30.11 -18.46 -7.25
CA ASP A 205 30.15 -19.40 -6.13
C ASP A 205 30.05 -18.71 -4.76
N SER A 206 30.22 -17.37 -4.65
CA SER A 206 30.07 -16.67 -3.37
C SER A 206 28.63 -16.71 -2.84
N PHE A 207 27.63 -16.91 -3.71
CA PHE A 207 26.23 -17.07 -3.33
C PHE A 207 25.96 -18.42 -2.64
N ILE A 208 26.90 -19.38 -2.76
CA ILE A 208 26.89 -20.63 -2.01
C ILE A 208 27.31 -20.37 -0.57
N ASP A 209 28.38 -19.58 -0.37
CA ASP A 209 29.02 -19.40 0.93
C ASP A 209 28.39 -18.29 1.78
N HIS A 210 27.72 -17.33 1.15
CA HIS A 210 27.07 -16.21 1.82
C HIS A 210 25.63 -16.05 1.36
N ASP A 211 24.79 -15.56 2.27
CA ASP A 211 23.40 -15.29 1.97
C ASP A 211 23.30 -13.93 1.28
N GLN A 212 23.10 -13.96 -0.04
CA GLN A 212 23.25 -12.80 -0.90
C GLN A 212 22.10 -12.70 -1.90
N TRP A 213 21.84 -11.48 -2.35
CA TRP A 213 20.92 -11.20 -3.45
C TRP A 213 21.51 -10.11 -4.33
N ARG A 214 20.97 -9.99 -5.55
CA ARG A 214 21.48 -9.05 -6.55
C ARG A 214 20.39 -8.06 -6.94
N ILE A 215 20.76 -6.79 -7.02
CA ILE A 215 19.94 -5.74 -7.63
C ILE A 215 20.74 -5.03 -8.70
N MET A 216 20.06 -4.67 -9.79
CA MET A 216 20.65 -3.93 -10.91
C MET A 216 19.92 -2.61 -11.09
N LEU A 217 20.66 -1.51 -10.90
CA LEU A 217 20.14 -0.15 -10.84
C LEU A 217 20.91 0.73 -11.81
N ASN A 218 20.22 1.69 -12.44
CA ASN A 218 20.83 2.74 -13.25
C ASN A 218 20.47 4.11 -12.66
N PRO A 219 21.34 4.66 -11.80
CA PRO A 219 21.10 5.95 -11.15
C PRO A 219 20.99 7.14 -12.12
N ALA A 220 21.55 7.01 -13.33
CA ALA A 220 21.55 8.06 -14.34
C ALA A 220 20.31 8.04 -15.25
N ALA A 221 19.38 7.10 -15.07
CA ALA A 221 18.18 7.00 -15.90
C ALA A 221 17.34 8.30 -15.82
N GLU A 222 16.84 8.76 -16.97
CA GLU A 222 16.01 9.97 -17.11
C GLU A 222 14.64 9.81 -16.43
N THR A 223 14.08 8.61 -16.48
CA THR A 223 12.79 8.26 -15.86
C THR A 223 12.84 8.14 -14.35
N LEU A 224 14.03 8.12 -13.75
CA LEU A 224 14.19 7.94 -12.33
C LEU A 224 13.60 9.14 -11.58
N ALA A 225 12.58 8.87 -10.76
CA ALA A 225 11.89 9.90 -10.01
C ALA A 225 12.83 10.63 -9.06
N THR A 226 12.64 11.94 -8.93
CA THR A 226 13.40 12.75 -7.98
C THR A 226 12.79 12.67 -6.59
N LEU A 227 13.62 12.55 -5.56
CA LEU A 227 13.20 12.52 -4.16
C LEU A 227 13.73 13.77 -3.44
N PRO A 228 12.84 14.71 -3.03
CA PRO A 228 13.25 15.95 -2.36
C PRO A 228 14.17 15.76 -1.16
N ALA A 229 13.94 14.73 -0.33
CA ALA A 229 14.76 14.43 0.85
C ALA A 229 16.25 14.13 0.55
N LEU A 230 16.63 13.92 -0.73
CA LEU A 230 18.02 13.70 -1.14
C LEU A 230 18.76 14.99 -1.50
N ASN A 231 18.07 16.12 -1.62
CA ASN A 231 18.68 17.40 -2.02
C ASN A 231 19.39 18.12 -0.86
N ASP A 232 19.03 17.82 0.38
CA ASP A 232 19.58 18.51 1.55
C ASP A 232 21.01 18.04 1.84
N GLU A 233 21.91 18.95 2.24
CA GLU A 233 23.31 18.62 2.52
C GLU A 233 23.43 17.45 3.52
N GLN A 234 22.62 17.52 4.58
CA GLN A 234 22.43 16.45 5.55
C GLN A 234 21.09 15.76 5.30
N ILE A 235 21.12 14.42 5.33
CA ILE A 235 19.91 13.62 5.14
C ILE A 235 19.01 13.74 6.39
N ASP A 236 17.83 14.32 6.20
CA ASP A 236 16.74 14.21 7.15
C ASP A 236 16.11 12.81 7.05
N LEU A 237 16.39 11.96 8.04
CA LEU A 237 15.88 10.59 8.10
C LEU A 237 14.35 10.52 8.15
N ARG A 238 13.70 11.49 8.79
CA ARG A 238 12.24 11.54 8.89
C ARG A 238 11.65 11.82 7.52
N ALA A 239 12.15 12.84 6.84
CA ALA A 239 11.71 13.15 5.48
C ALA A 239 12.02 12.00 4.51
N LEU A 240 13.21 11.41 4.60
CA LEU A 240 13.62 10.29 3.75
C LEU A 240 12.70 9.07 3.92
N TYR A 241 12.46 8.64 5.17
CA TYR A 241 11.60 7.48 5.42
C TYR A 241 10.14 7.78 5.06
N TRP A 242 9.63 8.97 5.40
CA TRP A 242 8.26 9.33 5.05
C TRP A 242 8.02 9.29 3.54
N GLN A 243 8.86 9.97 2.75
CA GLN A 243 8.69 10.06 1.30
C GLN A 243 8.82 8.70 0.59
N THR A 244 9.67 7.80 1.12
CA THR A 244 9.95 6.49 0.50
C THR A 244 9.04 5.36 0.97
N SER A 245 8.45 5.48 2.17
CA SER A 245 7.80 4.34 2.82
C SER A 245 6.39 4.63 3.39
N MET A 246 6.02 5.89 3.62
CA MET A 246 4.76 6.24 4.30
C MET A 246 3.77 7.02 3.43
N THR A 247 4.22 7.67 2.36
CA THR A 247 3.37 8.49 1.47
C THR A 247 2.08 7.78 1.06
N ASP A 248 2.16 6.57 0.50
CA ASP A 248 0.99 5.82 0.03
C ASP A 248 0.04 5.43 1.18
N THR A 249 0.61 5.09 2.34
CA THR A 249 -0.17 4.76 3.54
C THR A 249 -0.97 5.98 4.01
N GLU A 250 -0.33 7.16 4.09
CA GLU A 250 -1.01 8.40 4.47
C GLU A 250 -2.07 8.81 3.44
N VAL A 251 -1.78 8.69 2.13
CA VAL A 251 -2.76 8.93 1.06
C VAL A 251 -4.00 8.05 1.26
N GLY A 252 -3.83 6.77 1.58
CA GLY A 252 -4.94 5.85 1.86
C GLY A 252 -5.79 6.30 3.06
N HIS A 253 -5.15 6.71 4.17
CA HIS A 253 -5.86 7.22 5.34
C HIS A 253 -6.62 8.51 5.06
N ARG A 254 -6.01 9.45 4.34
CA ARG A 254 -6.63 10.71 3.91
C ARG A 254 -7.83 10.49 2.99
N GLN A 255 -7.71 9.58 2.02
CA GLN A 255 -8.81 9.25 1.14
C GLN A 255 -10.01 8.67 1.91
N ALA A 256 -9.75 7.85 2.94
CA ALA A 256 -10.79 7.31 3.80
C ALA A 256 -11.49 8.41 4.63
N LEU A 257 -10.73 9.37 5.15
CA LEU A 257 -11.25 10.54 5.88
C LEU A 257 -12.06 11.47 4.98
N ASP A 258 -11.56 11.79 3.79
CA ASP A 258 -12.24 12.64 2.80
C ASP A 258 -13.58 12.02 2.37
N THR A 259 -13.57 10.72 2.09
CA THR A 259 -14.77 9.93 1.76
C THR A 259 -15.77 9.92 2.91
N SER A 260 -15.30 9.78 4.15
CA SER A 260 -16.15 9.79 5.34
C SER A 260 -16.86 11.14 5.52
N LEU A 261 -16.16 12.25 5.31
CA LEU A 261 -16.74 13.59 5.36
C LEU A 261 -17.77 13.83 4.24
N SER A 262 -17.49 13.35 3.02
CA SER A 262 -18.48 13.41 1.95
C SER A 262 -19.74 12.60 2.28
N ARG A 263 -19.61 11.45 2.94
CA ARG A 263 -20.76 10.65 3.39
C ARG A 263 -21.53 11.35 4.49
N MET A 264 -20.84 11.91 5.48
CA MET A 264 -21.46 12.69 6.55
C MET A 264 -22.24 13.89 5.98
N ASN A 265 -21.68 14.62 5.02
CA ASN A 265 -22.38 15.72 4.36
C ASN A 265 -23.66 15.27 3.66
N ALA A 266 -23.59 14.17 2.90
CA ALA A 266 -24.76 13.60 2.24
C ALA A 266 -25.84 13.11 3.23
N LEU A 267 -25.43 12.53 4.36
CA LEU A 267 -26.32 12.07 5.42
C LEU A 267 -27.01 13.25 6.12
N LEU A 268 -26.30 14.33 6.43
CA LEU A 268 -26.89 15.55 6.97
C LEU A 268 -27.87 16.19 5.98
N GLY A 269 -27.53 16.25 4.69
CA GLY A 269 -28.47 16.71 3.65
C GLY A 269 -29.72 15.83 3.55
N ARG A 270 -29.58 14.51 3.74
CA ARG A 270 -30.71 13.58 3.77
C ARG A 270 -31.58 13.77 5.02
N ILE A 271 -30.97 13.99 6.18
CA ILE A 271 -31.66 14.33 7.43
C ILE A 271 -32.48 15.61 7.22
N GLU A 272 -31.89 16.66 6.65
CA GLU A 272 -32.58 17.93 6.41
C GLU A 272 -33.75 17.77 5.43
N ASN A 273 -33.55 17.05 4.32
CA ASN A 273 -34.64 16.73 3.39
C ASN A 273 -35.80 15.98 4.06
N TYR A 274 -35.52 15.05 4.98
CA TYR A 274 -36.58 14.38 5.74
C TYR A 274 -37.23 15.28 6.77
N LYS A 275 -36.49 16.20 7.39
CA LYS A 275 -37.05 17.21 8.29
C LYS A 275 -38.01 18.16 7.57
N GLU A 276 -37.64 18.64 6.38
CA GLU A 276 -38.55 19.42 5.53
C GLU A 276 -39.82 18.62 5.19
N ALA A 277 -39.68 17.31 4.91
CA ALA A 277 -40.81 16.43 4.64
C ALA A 277 -41.74 16.26 5.86
N LEU A 278 -41.27 16.40 7.10
CA LEU A 278 -42.13 16.37 8.31
C LEU A 278 -43.14 17.51 8.29
N GLY A 279 -42.74 18.69 7.82
CA GLY A 279 -43.59 19.89 7.78
C GLY A 279 -44.73 19.83 6.76
N VAL A 280 -44.62 18.97 5.74
CA VAL A 280 -45.60 18.86 4.65
C VAL A 280 -46.35 17.53 4.62
N THR A 281 -45.81 16.49 5.26
CA THR A 281 -46.43 15.17 5.30
C THR A 281 -47.46 15.11 6.43
N SER A 282 -48.67 14.69 6.09
CA SER A 282 -49.74 14.50 7.06
C SER A 282 -50.50 13.20 6.79
N ALA A 283 -51.02 12.59 7.83
CA ALA A 283 -51.91 11.44 7.77
C ALA A 283 -53.25 11.76 8.43
N THR A 284 -54.30 11.06 8.02
CA THR A 284 -55.56 11.05 8.77
C THR A 284 -55.53 9.86 9.74
N ILE A 285 -55.44 10.14 11.04
CA ILE A 285 -55.43 9.15 12.11
C ILE A 285 -56.64 9.45 13.00
N MET A 286 -57.48 8.44 13.24
CA MET A 286 -58.72 8.57 14.05
C MET A 286 -59.64 9.74 13.62
N GLY A 287 -59.64 10.07 12.32
CA GLY A 287 -60.46 11.15 11.76
C GLY A 287 -59.84 12.55 11.87
N GLU A 288 -58.65 12.68 12.48
CA GLU A 288 -57.90 13.93 12.58
C GLU A 288 -56.72 13.95 11.60
N ARG A 289 -56.45 15.11 10.98
CA ARG A 289 -55.27 15.30 10.15
C ARG A 289 -54.09 15.69 11.03
N VAL A 290 -53.09 14.81 11.11
CA VAL A 290 -51.91 14.97 11.97
C VAL A 290 -50.62 14.90 11.16
N SER A 291 -49.56 15.53 11.66
CA SER A 291 -48.18 15.44 11.14
C SER A 291 -47.23 15.04 12.26
N LEU A 292 -45.99 14.67 11.91
CA LEU A 292 -44.94 14.44 12.90
C LEU A 292 -44.31 15.76 13.33
N ILE A 293 -44.03 15.88 14.63
CA ILE A 293 -43.17 16.92 15.20
C ILE A 293 -41.73 16.46 15.02
N GLU A 294 -40.83 17.40 14.67
CA GLU A 294 -39.40 17.11 14.54
C GLU A 294 -38.86 16.52 15.86
N PRO A 295 -38.26 15.32 15.82
CA PRO A 295 -37.69 14.73 17.01
C PRO A 295 -36.40 15.45 17.40
N ILE A 296 -36.14 15.53 18.70
CA ILE A 296 -34.88 16.10 19.19
C ILE A 296 -33.74 15.11 18.90
N PRO A 297 -32.70 15.49 18.14
CA PRO A 297 -31.58 14.60 17.86
C PRO A 297 -30.75 14.31 19.12
N HIS A 298 -30.07 13.18 19.11
CA HIS A 298 -29.09 12.82 20.15
C HIS A 298 -28.04 13.92 20.33
N GLU A 299 -27.54 14.13 21.55
CA GLU A 299 -26.56 15.18 21.85
C GLU A 299 -25.32 15.08 20.96
N SER A 300 -24.91 13.85 20.63
CA SER A 300 -23.76 13.56 19.79
C SER A 300 -23.90 13.96 18.32
N ILE A 301 -25.08 14.42 17.87
CA ILE A 301 -25.37 14.84 16.49
C ILE A 301 -25.86 16.29 16.46
N ARG A 302 -26.32 16.81 17.59
CA ARG A 302 -27.00 18.09 17.66
C ARG A 302 -26.04 19.23 17.33
N GLY A 303 -26.39 20.03 16.32
CA GLY A 303 -25.58 21.19 15.89
C GLY A 303 -24.45 20.86 14.93
N ASP A 304 -24.26 19.57 14.61
CA ASP A 304 -23.25 19.15 13.66
C ASP A 304 -23.50 19.72 12.26
N ARG A 305 -22.41 20.08 11.59
CA ARG A 305 -22.43 20.48 10.18
C ARG A 305 -21.11 20.14 9.49
N ILE A 306 -21.19 20.04 8.17
CA ILE A 306 -20.01 20.00 7.32
C ILE A 306 -19.82 21.38 6.68
N GLU A 307 -18.66 21.98 6.91
CA GLU A 307 -18.24 23.22 6.25
C GLU A 307 -17.22 22.90 5.14
N GLY A 308 -17.02 23.80 4.18
CA GLY A 308 -16.11 23.61 3.05
C GLY A 308 -16.84 23.31 1.73
N LEU A 309 -16.10 22.89 0.72
CA LEU A 309 -16.55 22.77 -0.66
C LEU A 309 -16.56 21.32 -1.15
N ALA A 310 -17.56 20.99 -1.97
CA ALA A 310 -17.60 19.75 -2.73
C ALA A 310 -16.47 19.72 -3.76
N SER A 311 -16.04 18.52 -4.17
CA SER A 311 -14.88 18.35 -5.06
C SER A 311 -14.99 19.08 -6.40
N VAL A 312 -16.20 19.20 -6.95
CA VAL A 312 -16.47 19.96 -8.18
C VAL A 312 -16.17 21.45 -7.99
N ASP A 313 -16.51 22.01 -6.84
CA ASP A 313 -16.30 23.44 -6.56
C ASP A 313 -14.86 23.73 -6.12
N VAL A 314 -14.21 22.80 -5.43
CA VAL A 314 -12.76 22.85 -5.21
C VAL A 314 -12.01 22.88 -6.55
N THR A 315 -12.38 22.00 -7.49
CA THR A 315 -11.76 21.97 -8.83
C THR A 315 -11.93 23.31 -9.56
N LYS A 316 -13.10 23.94 -9.48
CA LYS A 316 -13.32 25.27 -10.08
C LYS A 316 -12.44 26.33 -9.43
N GLN A 317 -12.35 26.33 -8.10
CA GLN A 317 -11.52 27.31 -7.40
C GLN A 317 -10.04 27.13 -7.71
N LEU A 318 -9.54 25.90 -7.79
CA LEU A 318 -8.14 25.63 -8.16
C LEU A 318 -7.82 26.02 -9.61
N ALA A 319 -8.82 26.05 -10.50
CA ALA A 319 -8.64 26.59 -11.84
C ALA A 319 -8.45 28.12 -11.85
N GLU A 320 -8.98 28.82 -10.83
CA GLU A 320 -8.86 30.28 -10.67
C GLU A 320 -7.63 30.66 -9.83
N ASP A 321 -7.38 29.93 -8.74
CA ASP A 321 -6.23 30.05 -7.85
C ASP A 321 -5.56 28.68 -7.65
N PRO A 322 -4.57 28.32 -8.48
CA PRO A 322 -3.85 27.05 -8.36
C PRO A 322 -3.10 26.87 -7.04
N THR A 323 -2.93 27.93 -6.24
CA THR A 323 -2.28 27.81 -4.92
C THR A 323 -3.20 27.20 -3.87
N GLY A 324 -4.51 27.13 -4.14
CA GLY A 324 -5.51 26.60 -3.22
C GLY A 324 -5.81 27.48 -2.00
N LYS A 325 -5.19 28.65 -1.89
CA LYS A 325 -5.38 29.57 -0.74
C LYS A 325 -6.77 30.18 -0.69
N SER A 326 -7.47 30.25 -1.81
CA SER A 326 -8.88 30.67 -1.84
C SER A 326 -9.86 29.59 -1.38
N VAL A 327 -9.42 28.33 -1.28
CA VAL A 327 -10.27 27.19 -0.92
C VAL A 327 -10.51 27.20 0.60
N PRO A 328 -11.76 27.33 1.06
CA PRO A 328 -12.07 27.33 2.49
C PRO A 328 -11.55 26.07 3.19
N GLY A 329 -10.80 26.28 4.27
CA GLY A 329 -10.18 25.24 5.09
C GLY A 329 -8.79 24.81 4.62
N TRP A 330 -8.27 25.39 3.53
CA TRP A 330 -6.95 25.06 2.94
C TRP A 330 -5.95 26.23 3.02
N GLU A 331 -6.31 27.30 3.71
CA GLU A 331 -5.54 28.55 3.76
C GLU A 331 -4.12 28.33 4.31
N ASP A 332 -3.99 27.42 5.27
CA ASP A 332 -2.76 27.08 5.99
C ASP A 332 -2.18 25.71 5.58
N LYS A 333 -2.64 25.14 4.45
CA LYS A 333 -2.19 23.82 4.00
C LYS A 333 -0.70 23.84 3.64
N THR A 334 0.08 22.92 4.22
CA THR A 334 1.51 22.76 3.89
C THR A 334 1.68 22.28 2.45
N PHE A 335 2.84 22.59 1.86
CA PHE A 335 3.19 22.10 0.52
C PHE A 335 3.16 20.57 0.45
N MET A 336 3.63 19.87 1.50
CA MET A 336 3.57 18.41 1.59
C MET A 336 2.12 17.91 1.62
N ALA A 337 1.25 18.50 2.45
CA ALA A 337 -0.16 18.10 2.49
C ALA A 337 -0.87 18.31 1.14
N ALA A 338 -0.59 19.42 0.46
CA ALA A 338 -1.09 19.69 -0.89
C ALA A 338 -0.56 18.69 -1.93
N SER A 339 0.70 18.23 -1.78
CA SER A 339 1.28 17.23 -2.69
C SER A 339 0.58 15.87 -2.59
N LEU A 340 0.17 15.45 -1.40
CA LEU A 340 -0.56 14.19 -1.20
C LEU A 340 -1.92 14.19 -1.89
N ASP A 341 -2.59 15.34 -1.98
CA ASP A 341 -3.88 15.43 -2.67
C ASP A 341 -3.76 15.11 -4.17
N ASN A 342 -2.60 15.40 -4.77
CA ASN A 342 -2.29 15.06 -6.17
C ASN A 342 -1.87 13.60 -6.36
N LEU A 343 -1.50 12.90 -5.29
CA LEU A 343 -1.11 11.48 -5.31
C LEU A 343 -2.28 10.54 -5.02
N MET A 344 -3.46 11.06 -4.70
CA MET A 344 -4.66 10.23 -4.59
C MET A 344 -4.96 9.52 -5.91
N SER A 345 -5.59 8.35 -5.85
CA SER A 345 -5.84 7.48 -7.00
C SER A 345 -6.33 8.25 -8.23
N GLU A 346 -5.83 7.93 -9.42
CA GLU A 346 -6.21 8.62 -10.67
C GLU A 346 -7.74 8.79 -10.79
N GLY A 347 -8.18 10.02 -11.04
CA GLY A 347 -9.60 10.37 -11.14
C GLY A 347 -10.31 10.59 -9.79
N TYR A 348 -9.62 10.47 -8.66
CA TYR A 348 -10.16 10.87 -7.37
C TYR A 348 -10.33 12.38 -7.30
N GLN A 349 -11.49 12.83 -6.82
CA GLN A 349 -11.77 14.25 -6.62
C GLN A 349 -11.95 14.51 -5.12
N TYR A 350 -11.00 15.22 -4.53
CA TYR A 350 -11.00 15.57 -3.11
C TYR A 350 -11.94 16.75 -2.81
N ASN A 351 -12.50 16.78 -1.60
CA ASN A 351 -13.29 17.90 -1.10
C ASN A 351 -12.49 18.73 -0.07
N SER A 352 -13.01 19.91 0.30
CA SER A 352 -12.44 20.73 1.38
C SER A 352 -13.22 20.62 2.69
N TYR A 353 -14.01 19.55 2.84
CA TYR A 353 -14.95 19.45 3.94
C TYR A 353 -14.29 19.35 5.31
N ARG A 354 -14.88 19.98 6.31
CA ARG A 354 -14.51 19.84 7.72
C ARG A 354 -15.76 19.57 8.55
N LEU A 355 -15.66 18.62 9.48
CA LEU A 355 -16.68 18.40 10.49
C LEU A 355 -16.59 19.53 11.52
N VAL A 356 -17.70 20.21 11.76
CA VAL A 356 -17.87 21.10 12.91
C VAL A 356 -18.88 20.46 13.85
N THR A 357 -18.43 20.21 15.07
CA THR A 357 -19.16 19.43 16.08
C THR A 357 -18.81 19.94 17.47
N ASP A 358 -19.80 19.94 18.37
CA ASP A 358 -19.58 20.20 19.80
C ASP A 358 -19.40 18.90 20.61
N HIS A 359 -19.48 17.73 19.94
CA HIS A 359 -19.35 16.42 20.55
C HIS A 359 -18.20 15.60 19.97
N ILE A 360 -17.37 15.05 20.87
CA ILE A 360 -16.31 14.09 20.55
C ILE A 360 -16.66 12.80 21.29
N PHE A 361 -16.81 11.70 20.55
CA PHE A 361 -17.07 10.40 21.17
C PHE A 361 -15.94 9.99 22.11
N GLY A 362 -16.26 9.22 23.17
CA GLY A 362 -15.23 8.60 24.02
C GLY A 362 -14.22 7.82 23.18
N GLY A 363 -12.94 8.15 23.35
CA GLY A 363 -11.83 7.60 22.55
C GLY A 363 -11.80 8.06 21.09
N GLY A 364 -12.51 9.15 20.77
CA GLY A 364 -12.47 9.83 19.49
C GLY A 364 -11.51 11.02 19.52
N TYR A 365 -11.18 11.49 18.32
CA TYR A 365 -10.32 12.63 18.07
C TYR A 365 -11.08 13.70 17.28
N ASP A 366 -10.62 14.94 17.36
CA ASP A 366 -11.06 16.04 16.51
C ASP A 366 -9.86 16.97 16.26
N PHE A 367 -9.23 16.79 15.10
CA PHE A 367 -8.11 17.63 14.66
C PHE A 367 -8.16 17.83 13.15
N ASP A 368 -7.53 18.91 12.70
CA ASP A 368 -7.46 19.25 11.28
C ASP A 368 -6.33 18.48 10.59
N TRP A 369 -6.68 17.35 10.00
CA TRP A 369 -5.76 16.49 9.28
C TRP A 369 -5.42 16.99 7.86
N ARG A 370 -6.17 17.97 7.30
CA ARG A 370 -5.98 18.38 5.91
C ARG A 370 -4.78 19.28 5.70
N ASN A 371 -4.46 20.09 6.71
CA ASN A 371 -3.49 21.17 6.56
C ASN A 371 -2.03 20.75 6.77
N ARG A 372 -1.79 19.59 7.37
CA ARG A 372 -0.46 19.05 7.69
C ARG A 372 -0.41 17.60 7.34
N THR A 373 0.78 16.99 7.30
CA THR A 373 1.04 15.55 7.10
C THR A 373 1.57 14.88 8.37
N THR A 374 1.73 13.55 8.37
CA THR A 374 2.46 12.85 9.46
C THR A 374 3.93 13.26 9.53
N LEU A 375 4.51 13.73 8.41
CA LEU A 375 5.84 14.35 8.41
C LEU A 375 5.86 15.68 9.16
N ASP A 376 4.86 16.54 8.92
CA ASP A 376 4.71 17.85 9.58
C ASP A 376 4.33 17.73 11.06
N GLY A 377 3.66 16.62 11.42
CA GLY A 377 3.28 16.25 12.78
C GLY A 377 1.89 16.72 13.20
N TYR A 378 1.11 15.78 13.74
CA TYR A 378 -0.18 15.98 14.40
C TYR A 378 -0.08 15.73 15.91
N LEU A 379 0.81 14.85 16.36
CA LEU A 379 0.84 14.35 17.75
C LEU A 379 0.94 15.49 18.77
N ASP A 380 1.80 16.47 18.55
CA ASP A 380 1.99 17.62 19.46
C ASP A 380 0.72 18.45 19.70
N SER A 381 -0.23 18.43 18.74
CA SER A 381 -1.50 19.16 18.86
C SER A 381 -2.60 18.34 19.52
N VAL A 382 -2.44 17.02 19.59
CA VAL A 382 -3.47 16.08 20.05
C VAL A 382 -3.12 15.47 21.41
N ILE A 383 -1.85 15.13 21.61
CA ILE A 383 -1.37 14.42 22.79
C ILE A 383 -0.93 15.43 23.86
N PRO A 384 -1.36 15.25 25.12
CA PRO A 384 -0.87 16.11 26.20
C PRO A 384 0.65 15.98 26.36
N GLY A 385 1.34 17.12 26.49
CA GLY A 385 2.80 17.14 26.57
C GLY A 385 3.38 16.27 27.69
N GLY A 386 4.48 15.57 27.37
CA GLY A 386 5.22 14.70 28.30
C GLY A 386 4.68 13.28 28.45
N GLN A 387 3.67 12.87 27.66
CA GLN A 387 3.20 11.50 27.59
C GLN A 387 3.83 10.75 26.41
N ASP A 388 3.99 9.43 26.56
CA ASP A 388 4.33 8.57 25.42
C ASP A 388 3.13 8.52 24.46
N ALA A 389 3.41 8.74 23.17
CA ALA A 389 2.37 8.88 22.17
C ALA A 389 1.56 7.60 22.00
N MET A 390 2.23 6.45 21.93
CA MET A 390 1.57 5.17 21.65
C MET A 390 0.76 4.69 22.85
N ASP A 391 1.29 4.83 24.05
CA ASP A 391 0.59 4.50 25.29
C ASP A 391 -0.66 5.36 25.43
N TRP A 392 -0.55 6.68 25.20
CA TRP A 392 -1.69 7.58 25.30
C TRP A 392 -2.76 7.30 24.23
N ILE A 393 -2.38 7.09 22.96
CA ILE A 393 -3.32 6.73 21.89
C ILE A 393 -4.06 5.44 22.24
N THR A 394 -3.34 4.45 22.78
CA THR A 394 -3.89 3.15 23.17
C THR A 394 -4.90 3.29 24.31
N ASP A 395 -4.52 3.99 25.38
CA ASP A 395 -5.39 4.22 26.54
C ASP A 395 -6.61 5.07 26.17
N HIS A 396 -6.42 6.11 25.36
CA HIS A 396 -7.51 6.97 24.89
C HIS A 396 -8.52 6.17 24.07
N ALA A 397 -8.07 5.25 23.21
CA ALA A 397 -8.94 4.40 22.39
C ALA A 397 -9.84 3.45 23.21
N TYR A 398 -9.41 3.04 24.40
CA TYR A 398 -10.16 2.15 25.30
C TYR A 398 -11.31 2.83 26.04
N GLN A 399 -11.46 4.15 25.92
CA GLN A 399 -12.63 4.83 26.46
C GLN A 399 -13.94 4.24 25.93
N THR A 400 -14.97 4.28 26.78
CA THR A 400 -16.23 3.57 26.55
C THR A 400 -16.88 4.03 25.24
N LYS A 401 -17.20 3.05 24.39
CA LYS A 401 -17.95 3.28 23.17
C LYS A 401 -19.37 3.69 23.51
N GLU A 402 -19.70 4.94 23.23
CA GLU A 402 -21.08 5.42 23.25
C GLU A 402 -21.91 4.61 22.25
N THR A 403 -23.09 4.18 22.69
CA THR A 403 -24.05 3.46 21.84
C THR A 403 -25.37 4.22 21.85
N TRP A 404 -25.97 4.34 20.68
CA TRP A 404 -27.25 4.98 20.51
C TRP A 404 -28.03 4.28 19.40
N ASN A 405 -29.35 4.20 19.57
CA ASN A 405 -30.26 3.65 18.59
C ASN A 405 -31.33 4.67 18.22
N ALA A 406 -31.31 5.15 16.99
CA ALA A 406 -32.27 6.14 16.50
C ALA A 406 -33.73 5.65 16.53
N THR A 407 -33.99 4.34 16.59
CA THR A 407 -35.36 3.81 16.75
C THR A 407 -35.97 4.14 18.12
N GLN A 408 -35.14 4.49 19.11
CA GLN A 408 -35.56 4.90 20.45
C GLN A 408 -35.92 6.39 20.53
N MET A 409 -35.74 7.15 19.45
CA MET A 409 -36.19 8.53 19.38
C MET A 409 -37.71 8.59 19.61
N GLU A 410 -38.15 9.62 20.32
CA GLU A 410 -39.56 9.85 20.57
C GLU A 410 -40.19 10.55 19.36
N TRP A 411 -41.31 10.00 18.87
CA TRP A 411 -42.02 10.50 17.69
C TRP A 411 -43.43 10.95 18.09
N VAL A 412 -43.60 12.26 18.18
CA VAL A 412 -44.85 12.88 18.63
C VAL A 412 -45.61 13.44 17.43
N LEU A 413 -46.93 13.26 17.43
CA LEU A 413 -47.85 13.81 16.45
C LEU A 413 -48.24 15.25 16.81
N SER A 414 -48.68 16.04 15.84
CA SER A 414 -49.11 17.43 16.02
C SER A 414 -50.26 17.62 17.02
N ASN A 415 -51.02 16.56 17.32
CA ASN A 415 -52.10 16.55 18.31
C ASN A 415 -51.63 16.12 19.73
N GLY A 416 -50.33 15.81 19.91
CA GLY A 416 -49.73 15.42 21.18
C GLY A 416 -49.65 13.90 21.41
N ASP A 417 -50.28 13.08 20.56
CA ASP A 417 -50.21 11.62 20.67
C ASP A 417 -48.85 11.10 20.21
N ARG A 418 -48.47 9.90 20.66
CA ARG A 418 -47.29 9.20 20.15
C ARG A 418 -47.64 8.45 18.87
N LEU A 419 -46.76 8.49 17.87
CA LEU A 419 -46.97 7.71 16.64
C LEU A 419 -47.02 6.20 16.93
N GLU A 420 -46.29 5.72 17.94
CA GLU A 420 -46.27 4.32 18.35
C GLU A 420 -47.65 3.76 18.73
N ASP A 421 -48.53 4.61 19.26
CA ASP A 421 -49.88 4.23 19.70
C ASP A 421 -50.83 4.01 18.50
N HIS A 422 -50.44 4.45 17.31
CA HIS A 422 -51.28 4.47 16.09
C HIS A 422 -50.70 3.65 14.93
N VAL A 423 -49.67 2.82 15.18
CA VAL A 423 -48.92 2.08 14.14
C VAL A 423 -49.78 1.12 13.31
N LEU A 424 -50.88 0.63 13.87
CA LEU A 424 -51.82 -0.27 13.19
C LEU A 424 -52.88 0.45 12.35
N SER A 425 -52.91 1.79 12.36
CA SER A 425 -53.86 2.55 11.56
C SER A 425 -53.42 2.60 10.09
N GLU A 426 -54.31 2.24 9.16
CA GLU A 426 -54.01 2.24 7.71
C GLU A 426 -53.58 3.63 7.20
N GLY A 427 -54.03 4.71 7.87
CA GLY A 427 -53.67 6.08 7.55
C GLY A 427 -52.26 6.50 7.97
N ALA A 428 -51.63 5.85 8.96
CA ALA A 428 -50.35 6.27 9.53
C ALA A 428 -49.12 5.95 8.66
N LYS A 429 -49.27 5.13 7.62
CA LYS A 429 -48.16 4.63 6.80
C LYS A 429 -47.19 5.72 6.31
N PRO A 430 -47.63 6.86 5.75
CA PRO A 430 -46.70 7.90 5.30
C PRO A 430 -45.83 8.47 6.43
N LEU A 431 -46.38 8.59 7.64
CA LEU A 431 -45.65 9.06 8.81
C LEU A 431 -44.68 7.99 9.33
N ILE A 432 -45.08 6.72 9.30
CA ILE A 432 -44.21 5.58 9.66
C ILE A 432 -43.02 5.48 8.71
N ASP A 433 -43.25 5.59 7.40
CA ASP A 433 -42.19 5.54 6.39
C ASP A 433 -41.21 6.71 6.58
N LEU A 434 -41.72 7.91 6.86
CA LEU A 434 -40.89 9.09 7.12
C LEU A 434 -40.09 8.96 8.42
N LYS A 435 -40.71 8.51 9.51
CA LYS A 435 -40.04 8.16 10.77
C LYS A 435 -38.88 7.19 10.51
N ASN A 436 -39.14 6.09 9.82
CA ASN A 436 -38.14 5.05 9.60
C ASN A 436 -36.96 5.57 8.78
N ASN A 437 -37.24 6.34 7.73
CA ASN A 437 -36.22 6.93 6.89
C ASN A 437 -35.35 7.96 7.63
N LEU A 438 -35.95 8.82 8.45
CA LEU A 438 -35.22 9.80 9.24
C LEU A 438 -34.42 9.15 10.38
N ALA A 439 -35.00 8.19 11.09
CA ALA A 439 -34.28 7.40 12.10
C ALA A 439 -33.06 6.69 11.49
N GLN A 440 -33.21 6.08 10.31
CA GLN A 440 -32.09 5.44 9.62
C GLN A 440 -31.00 6.45 9.25
N ALA A 441 -31.36 7.62 8.71
CA ALA A 441 -30.39 8.64 8.34
C ALA A 441 -29.60 9.15 9.56
N TYR A 442 -30.27 9.35 10.70
CA TYR A 442 -29.58 9.67 11.95
C TYR A 442 -28.65 8.55 12.44
N GLN A 443 -29.10 7.29 12.38
CA GLN A 443 -28.27 6.15 12.79
C GLN A 443 -27.02 6.01 11.92
N ASP A 444 -27.17 6.17 10.61
CA ASP A 444 -26.07 6.12 9.65
C ASP A 444 -25.07 7.25 9.92
N TYR A 445 -25.56 8.46 10.19
CA TYR A 445 -24.71 9.61 10.53
C TYR A 445 -23.95 9.38 11.85
N PHE A 446 -24.63 8.92 12.91
CA PHE A 446 -24.00 8.57 14.18
C PHE A 446 -22.85 7.57 14.00
N ASN A 447 -23.11 6.51 13.22
CA ASN A 447 -22.12 5.46 12.96
C ASN A 447 -20.93 5.99 12.15
N GLU A 448 -21.17 6.79 11.11
CA GLU A 448 -20.10 7.34 10.28
C GLU A 448 -19.27 8.37 11.05
N LYS A 449 -19.88 9.26 11.84
CA LYS A 449 -19.16 10.18 12.73
C LYS A 449 -18.31 9.44 13.76
N GLN A 450 -18.84 8.37 14.34
CA GLN A 450 -18.09 7.56 15.29
C GLN A 450 -16.91 6.83 14.63
N ARG A 451 -17.08 6.32 13.40
CA ARG A 451 -15.99 5.77 12.59
C ARG A 451 -14.93 6.83 12.27
N TYR A 452 -15.35 8.01 11.84
CA TYR A 452 -14.46 9.13 11.53
C TYR A 452 -13.59 9.50 12.74
N GLN A 453 -14.23 9.82 13.87
CA GLN A 453 -13.53 10.31 15.07
C GLN A 453 -12.68 9.23 15.74
N ARG A 454 -13.14 7.97 15.80
CA ARG A 454 -12.47 6.93 16.61
C ARG A 454 -11.53 6.02 15.85
N GLN A 455 -11.70 5.88 14.54
CA GLN A 455 -10.91 4.94 13.75
C GLN A 455 -10.05 5.66 12.72
N LEU A 456 -10.65 6.52 11.91
CA LEU A 456 -9.94 7.12 10.77
C LEU A 456 -8.93 8.17 11.21
N LEU A 457 -9.30 9.07 12.12
CA LEU A 457 -8.35 10.05 12.66
C LEU A 457 -7.24 9.38 13.47
N GLN A 458 -7.57 8.30 14.20
CA GLN A 458 -6.57 7.53 14.96
C GLN A 458 -5.50 6.93 14.06
N GLN A 459 -5.86 6.46 12.85
CA GLN A 459 -4.91 5.86 11.93
C GLN A 459 -3.77 6.82 11.55
N LEU A 460 -4.05 8.12 11.38
CA LEU A 460 -3.00 9.10 11.11
C LEU A 460 -2.04 9.26 12.29
N LEU A 461 -2.56 9.28 13.52
CA LEU A 461 -1.72 9.36 14.73
C LEU A 461 -0.83 8.12 14.87
N ILE A 462 -1.39 6.93 14.64
CA ILE A 462 -0.62 5.67 14.66
C ILE A 462 0.45 5.68 13.56
N SER A 463 0.14 6.16 12.36
CA SER A 463 1.12 6.26 11.27
C SER A 463 2.27 7.22 11.61
N GLU A 464 1.99 8.34 12.29
CA GLU A 464 3.03 9.25 12.77
C GLU A 464 3.90 8.60 13.83
N THR A 465 3.32 7.88 14.80
CA THR A 465 4.10 7.12 15.79
C THR A 465 4.98 6.04 15.13
N GLN A 466 4.48 5.38 14.08
CA GLN A 466 5.27 4.40 13.31
C GLN A 466 6.43 5.07 12.55
N LEU A 467 6.21 6.26 12.00
CA LEU A 467 7.25 7.08 11.39
C LEU A 467 8.32 7.43 12.43
N ASP A 468 7.93 7.95 13.60
CA ASP A 468 8.86 8.30 14.69
C ASP A 468 9.69 7.08 15.08
N GLN A 469 9.04 5.95 15.32
CA GLN A 469 9.69 4.70 15.71
C GLN A 469 10.66 4.19 14.63
N ALA A 470 10.30 4.26 13.34
CA ALA A 470 11.19 3.83 12.27
C ALA A 470 12.45 4.72 12.17
N VAL A 471 12.27 6.03 12.35
CA VAL A 471 13.38 7.00 12.36
C VAL A 471 14.31 6.74 13.55
N GLU A 472 13.77 6.56 14.75
CA GLU A 472 14.55 6.27 15.97
C GLU A 472 15.32 4.95 15.88
N ASN A 473 14.73 3.94 15.24
CA ASN A 473 15.37 2.63 15.07
C ASN A 473 16.34 2.58 13.88
N THR A 474 16.45 3.66 13.09
CA THR A 474 17.31 3.66 11.91
C THR A 474 18.79 3.54 12.30
N GLN A 475 19.44 2.51 11.78
CA GLN A 475 20.89 2.31 11.86
C GLN A 475 21.52 2.62 10.51
N VAL A 476 22.73 3.19 10.51
CA VAL A 476 23.47 3.54 9.28
C VAL A 476 24.86 2.94 9.33
N ALA A 477 25.22 2.18 8.30
CA ALA A 477 26.58 1.68 8.08
C ALA A 477 27.19 2.39 6.86
N GLN A 478 28.43 2.87 7.00
CA GLN A 478 29.13 3.66 5.97
C GLN A 478 30.56 3.17 5.77
N GLY A 479 31.17 3.60 4.67
CA GLY A 479 32.55 3.25 4.33
C GLY A 479 32.69 1.91 3.64
N SER A 480 33.94 1.50 3.39
CA SER A 480 34.26 0.30 2.60
C SER A 480 33.77 -1.00 3.23
N ASP A 481 33.56 -1.03 4.55
CA ASP A 481 33.05 -2.21 5.27
C ASP A 481 31.52 -2.39 5.14
N ALA A 482 30.84 -1.35 4.64
CA ALA A 482 29.42 -1.34 4.35
C ALA A 482 29.15 -1.44 2.84
N VAL A 483 29.80 -0.59 2.03
CA VAL A 483 29.65 -0.59 0.57
C VAL A 483 31.03 -0.50 -0.09
N GLU A 484 31.36 -1.54 -0.86
CA GLU A 484 32.61 -1.63 -1.63
C GLU A 484 32.32 -1.48 -3.12
N PHE A 485 33.10 -0.62 -3.79
CA PHE A 485 33.01 -0.40 -5.23
C PHE A 485 34.26 -0.92 -5.93
N ARG A 486 34.07 -1.53 -7.09
CA ARG A 486 35.16 -1.90 -7.99
C ARG A 486 35.37 -0.79 -9.03
N PHE A 487 36.51 -0.09 -8.97
CA PHE A 487 36.92 0.96 -9.93
C PHE A 487 38.04 0.51 -10.88
#